data_AF-A0A251SHE9-F1
#
_entry.id   AF-A0A251SHE9-F1
#
_cell.length_a   1.000
_cell.length_b   1.000
_cell.length_c   1.000
_cell.angle_alpha   90.00
_cell.angle_beta   90.00
_cell.angle_gamma   90.00
#
_symmetry.space_group_name_H-M   'P 1'
#
loop_
_entity.id
_entity.type
_entity.pdbx_description
1 polymer ?
#
loop_
_entity_poly.entity_id
_entity_poly.type
_entity_poly.pdbx_seq_one_letter_code
_entity_poly.pdbx_strand_id
1 'polypeptide(L)'
;MFTRDIPYGYEILIENLMDPTHVRYAHYGILDREGGCPMEINIDQMHKYGFTANQSYGRSKFVPPCLHISFGKSARRLSFIFMCIPVSPGNNRLIFIFGRNFAVWIDRFVPRWMYHISQNLVIDSDMYLLHIEEKKLMETGFSNWENVCFVPTKSDAKVIAFRKWLKKYSGGRIDWGNKFDESLPPTPPREQLMDRYRSHMVNCSSCNGAYKGLNAVKVVLQVFSGAAVAMVAATKQGIISVATRNTLAVAAVLCYVGSKWLFHFVHKCFNYHGYNHAFK
;
A
#
# COMPACT_ATOMS: atom_id res chain seq x y z
N MET A 1 4.19 2.24 -11.73
CA MET A 1 3.03 1.34 -11.60
C MET A 1 3.31 0.37 -10.48
N PHE A 2 2.45 0.38 -9.48
CA PHE A 2 2.43 -0.50 -8.33
C PHE A 2 1.31 -1.53 -8.52
N THR A 3 1.54 -2.77 -8.13
CA THR A 3 0.52 -3.82 -8.17
C THR A 3 0.57 -4.61 -6.88
N ARG A 4 -0.56 -4.80 -6.20
CA ARG A 4 -0.63 -5.60 -4.98
C ARG A 4 -1.94 -6.36 -4.92
N ASP A 5 -1.85 -7.63 -4.50
CA ASP A 5 -3.02 -8.43 -4.15
C ASP A 5 -3.49 -8.05 -2.74
N ILE A 6 -4.78 -7.80 -2.60
CA ILE A 6 -5.42 -7.19 -1.46
C ILE A 6 -6.43 -8.21 -0.90
N PRO A 7 -6.35 -8.58 0.39
CA PRO A 7 -7.19 -9.60 1.02
C PRO A 7 -8.53 -9.02 1.50
N TYR A 8 -9.18 -8.20 0.67
CA TYR A 8 -10.58 -7.84 0.81
C TYR A 8 -11.17 -7.56 -0.57
N GLY A 9 -12.49 -7.61 -0.66
CA GLY A 9 -13.23 -7.54 -1.90
C GLY A 9 -13.20 -6.19 -2.60
N TYR A 10 -13.68 -6.24 -3.83
CA TYR A 10 -13.69 -5.13 -4.78
C TYR A 10 -14.52 -3.95 -4.30
N GLU A 11 -15.71 -4.20 -3.75
CA GLU A 11 -16.65 -3.18 -3.31
C GLU A 11 -16.02 -2.29 -2.22
N ILE A 12 -15.42 -2.93 -1.21
CA ILE A 12 -14.73 -2.26 -0.11
C ILE A 12 -13.51 -1.48 -0.61
N LEU A 13 -12.72 -2.06 -1.53
CA LEU A 13 -11.56 -1.37 -2.07
C LEU A 13 -11.95 -0.11 -2.85
N ILE A 14 -12.96 -0.19 -3.72
CA ILE A 14 -13.40 0.98 -4.49
C ILE A 14 -13.91 2.05 -3.55
N GLU A 15 -14.70 1.70 -2.54
CA GLU A 15 -15.23 2.66 -1.58
C GLU A 15 -14.14 3.38 -0.81
N ASN A 16 -13.16 2.64 -0.28
CA ASN A 16 -12.03 3.24 0.40
C ASN A 16 -11.28 4.22 -0.52
N LEU A 17 -11.01 3.84 -1.78
CA LEU A 17 -10.32 4.71 -2.73
C LEU A 17 -11.16 5.91 -3.18
N MET A 18 -12.48 5.82 -3.07
CA MET A 18 -13.42 6.88 -3.39
C MET A 18 -13.65 7.83 -2.23
N ASP A 19 -13.40 7.43 -0.98
CA ASP A 19 -13.49 8.29 0.17
C ASP A 19 -12.18 9.06 0.40
N PRO A 20 -12.13 10.38 0.18
CA PRO A 20 -10.94 11.17 0.48
C PRO A 20 -10.84 11.54 1.98
N THR A 21 -11.88 11.33 2.78
CA THR A 21 -11.94 11.82 4.17
C THR A 21 -11.10 10.98 5.11
N HIS A 22 -11.06 9.66 4.94
CA HIS A 22 -10.19 8.80 5.76
C HIS A 22 -8.72 9.18 5.64
N VAL A 23 -8.29 9.79 4.52
CA VAL A 23 -6.86 9.97 4.20
C VAL A 23 -6.11 10.72 5.30
N ARG A 24 -6.74 11.73 5.92
CA ARG A 24 -6.09 12.54 6.97
C ARG A 24 -6.07 11.87 8.35
N TYR A 25 -6.90 10.85 8.54
CA TYR A 25 -7.03 10.13 9.80
C TYR A 25 -6.27 8.79 9.73
N ALA A 26 -6.59 7.94 8.75
CA ALA A 26 -5.98 6.62 8.61
C ALA A 26 -4.51 6.68 8.19
N HIS A 27 -4.10 7.71 7.43
CA HIS A 27 -2.71 7.88 6.99
C HIS A 27 -1.95 8.93 7.82
N TYR A 28 -2.41 9.19 9.05
CA TYR A 28 -1.73 10.09 9.99
C TYR A 28 -0.27 9.66 10.25
N GLY A 29 0.63 10.63 10.15
CA GLY A 29 2.08 10.40 10.27
C GLY A 29 2.72 9.70 9.06
N ILE A 30 1.95 9.42 8.00
CA ILE A 30 2.46 8.90 6.71
C ILE A 30 2.41 10.00 5.65
N LEU A 31 1.23 10.60 5.44
CA LEU A 31 0.98 11.53 4.33
C LEU A 31 0.68 12.96 4.77
N ASP A 32 0.05 13.15 5.94
CA ASP A 32 -0.34 14.48 6.40
C ASP A 32 -0.44 14.55 7.93
N ARG A 33 -0.57 15.77 8.44
CA ARG A 33 -0.96 16.06 9.83
C ARG A 33 -2.49 15.94 9.94
N GLU A 34 -2.97 15.44 11.08
CA GLU A 34 -4.40 15.32 11.34
C GLU A 34 -5.10 16.68 11.21
N GLY A 35 -6.30 16.67 10.60
CA GLY A 35 -7.14 17.87 10.51
C GLY A 35 -8.24 17.77 9.47
N GLY A 36 -9.49 17.98 9.87
CA GLY A 36 -10.63 18.03 8.96
C GLY A 36 -10.78 19.39 8.29
N CYS A 37 -11.32 19.41 7.07
CA CYS A 37 -11.86 20.62 6.46
C CYS A 37 -13.21 20.28 5.83
N PRO A 38 -14.17 21.21 5.78
CA PRO A 38 -15.41 21.01 5.04
C PRO A 38 -15.10 20.59 3.59
N MET A 39 -15.65 19.47 3.16
CA MET A 39 -15.46 18.95 1.82
C MET A 39 -16.81 18.71 1.16
N GLU A 40 -17.14 19.56 0.21
CA GLU A 40 -18.30 19.35 -0.66
C GLU A 40 -17.87 18.58 -1.91
N ILE A 41 -18.54 17.45 -2.13
CA ILE A 41 -18.35 16.64 -3.33
C ILE A 41 -19.67 16.60 -4.09
N ASN A 42 -19.62 17.02 -5.35
CA ASN A 42 -20.77 17.04 -6.24
C ASN A 42 -20.61 15.96 -7.31
N ILE A 43 -21.66 15.18 -7.53
CA ILE A 43 -21.71 14.17 -8.59
C ILE A 43 -22.37 14.82 -9.80
N ASP A 44 -21.67 14.88 -10.93
CA ASP A 44 -22.16 15.57 -12.13
C ASP A 44 -23.39 14.84 -12.70
N GLN A 45 -23.20 13.60 -13.15
CA GLN A 45 -24.27 12.70 -13.60
C GLN A 45 -23.82 11.24 -13.49
N MET A 46 -24.76 10.36 -13.09
CA MET A 46 -24.53 8.92 -12.99
C MET A 46 -25.12 8.17 -14.19
N HIS A 47 -24.28 7.38 -14.87
CA HIS A 47 -24.62 6.63 -16.06
C HIS A 47 -24.25 5.14 -15.92
N LYS A 48 -24.73 4.29 -16.82
CA LYS A 48 -24.28 2.88 -16.94
C LYS A 48 -22.75 2.78 -17.00
N TYR A 49 -22.10 3.72 -17.69
CA TYR A 49 -20.64 3.77 -17.89
C TYR A 49 -19.88 4.49 -16.77
N GLY A 50 -20.48 4.63 -15.59
CA GLY A 50 -19.87 5.22 -14.40
C GLY A 50 -20.33 6.65 -14.13
N PHE A 51 -19.50 7.42 -13.42
CA PHE A 51 -19.84 8.79 -13.01
C PHE A 51 -18.59 9.65 -12.83
N THR A 52 -18.78 10.96 -12.85
CA THR A 52 -17.74 11.96 -12.54
C THR A 52 -18.13 12.71 -11.28
N ALA A 53 -17.14 12.93 -10.41
CA ALA A 53 -17.29 13.66 -9.16
C ALA A 53 -16.33 14.84 -9.12
N ASN A 54 -16.83 15.96 -8.63
CA ASN A 54 -16.17 17.24 -8.64
C ASN A 54 -16.09 17.78 -7.20
N GLN A 55 -14.88 18.13 -6.75
CA GLN A 55 -14.61 18.69 -5.43
C GLN A 55 -13.67 19.90 -5.53
N SER A 56 -13.53 20.68 -4.47
CA SER A 56 -12.80 21.97 -4.51
C SER A 56 -11.39 21.85 -5.12
N TYR A 57 -10.63 20.83 -4.74
CA TYR A 57 -9.22 20.67 -5.14
C TYR A 57 -8.96 19.63 -6.25
N GLY A 58 -9.99 18.93 -6.71
CA GLY A 58 -9.80 17.81 -7.63
C GLY A 58 -11.07 17.39 -8.36
N ARG A 59 -10.89 16.52 -9.34
CA ARG A 59 -11.98 15.82 -10.02
C ARG A 59 -11.62 14.35 -10.06
N SER A 60 -12.63 13.50 -9.95
CA SER A 60 -12.48 12.06 -10.07
C SER A 60 -13.52 11.47 -10.99
N LYS A 61 -13.19 10.32 -11.58
CA LYS A 61 -14.04 9.60 -12.51
C LYS A 61 -13.99 8.12 -12.16
N PHE A 62 -15.16 7.53 -12.00
CA PHE A 62 -15.33 6.10 -11.96
C PHE A 62 -15.73 5.60 -13.34
N VAL A 63 -15.03 4.59 -13.83
CA VAL A 63 -15.36 3.87 -15.06
C VAL A 63 -15.43 2.38 -14.72
N PRO A 64 -16.62 1.77 -14.80
CA PRO A 64 -16.77 0.36 -14.50
C PRO A 64 -16.05 -0.51 -15.55
N PRO A 65 -15.67 -1.75 -15.18
CA PRO A 65 -15.95 -2.38 -13.90
C PRO A 65 -14.90 -2.14 -12.82
N CYS A 66 -13.82 -1.38 -13.06
CA CYS A 66 -12.70 -1.40 -12.11
C CYS A 66 -11.84 -0.14 -12.03
N LEU A 67 -12.13 0.90 -12.80
CA LEU A 67 -11.21 2.03 -12.98
C LEU A 67 -11.70 3.24 -12.17
N HIS A 68 -10.87 3.72 -11.25
CA HIS A 68 -11.05 4.98 -10.56
C HIS A 68 -9.87 5.91 -10.84
N ILE A 69 -10.16 7.08 -11.39
CA ILE A 69 -9.16 8.10 -11.73
C ILE A 69 -9.44 9.33 -10.90
N SER A 70 -8.43 9.89 -10.24
CA SER A 70 -8.49 11.17 -9.56
C SER A 70 -7.37 12.08 -10.04
N PHE A 71 -7.66 13.36 -10.26
CA PHE A 71 -6.67 14.35 -10.67
C PHE A 71 -6.91 15.70 -9.99
N GLY A 72 -5.82 16.33 -9.57
CA GLY A 72 -5.83 17.66 -8.98
C GLY A 72 -6.10 18.75 -10.01
N LYS A 73 -6.77 19.82 -9.59
CA LYS A 73 -7.09 20.98 -10.45
C LYS A 73 -5.98 22.04 -10.52
N SER A 74 -4.97 21.96 -9.66
CA SER A 74 -3.89 22.94 -9.59
C SER A 74 -2.95 22.88 -10.82
N ALA A 75 -2.08 23.87 -10.98
CA ALA A 75 -1.02 23.84 -11.99
C ALA A 75 -0.02 22.68 -11.75
N ARG A 76 0.29 22.42 -10.47
CA ARG A 76 1.06 21.25 -10.01
C ARG A 76 0.12 20.05 -9.85
N ARG A 77 -0.17 19.39 -10.96
CA ARG A 77 -1.14 18.30 -11.04
C ARG A 77 -0.55 17.01 -10.48
N LEU A 78 -1.29 16.41 -9.57
CA LEU A 78 -1.17 15.02 -9.16
C LEU A 78 -2.32 14.23 -9.79
N SER A 79 -2.02 13.00 -10.20
CA SER A 79 -3.02 12.04 -10.65
C SER A 79 -2.84 10.70 -9.98
N PHE A 80 -3.96 10.09 -9.63
CA PHE A 80 -4.05 8.75 -9.09
C PHE A 80 -4.95 7.94 -10.01
N ILE A 81 -4.43 6.87 -10.58
CA ILE A 81 -5.21 5.92 -11.37
C ILE A 81 -5.15 4.60 -10.63
N PHE A 82 -6.32 4.10 -10.27
CA PHE A 82 -6.51 2.83 -9.60
C PHE A 82 -7.30 1.90 -10.50
N MET A 83 -6.80 0.68 -10.68
CA MET A 83 -7.56 -0.42 -11.27
C MET A 83 -7.78 -1.47 -10.18
N CYS A 84 -9.03 -1.69 -9.80
CA CYS A 84 -9.47 -2.61 -8.76
C CYS A 84 -10.02 -3.87 -9.41
N ILE A 85 -9.16 -4.86 -9.63
CA ILE A 85 -9.50 -6.05 -10.41
C ILE A 85 -9.97 -7.15 -9.45
N PRO A 86 -11.26 -7.52 -9.45
CA PRO A 86 -11.75 -8.60 -8.60
C PRO A 86 -11.09 -9.93 -8.98
N VAL A 87 -10.59 -10.67 -7.98
CA VAL A 87 -9.91 -11.96 -8.17
C VAL A 87 -10.79 -13.11 -7.70
N SER A 88 -11.33 -12.99 -6.49
CA SER A 88 -12.31 -13.90 -5.88
C SER A 88 -13.06 -13.14 -4.78
N PRO A 89 -14.13 -13.68 -4.20
CA PRO A 89 -14.72 -13.12 -2.98
C PRO A 89 -13.64 -12.87 -1.92
N GLY A 90 -13.68 -11.67 -1.31
CA GLY A 90 -12.70 -11.23 -0.31
C GLY A 90 -11.28 -10.99 -0.83
N ASN A 91 -11.06 -10.98 -2.15
CA ASN A 91 -9.73 -10.79 -2.72
C ASN A 91 -9.77 -9.95 -4.00
N ASN A 92 -8.93 -8.93 -4.05
CA ASN A 92 -8.84 -8.02 -5.18
C ASN A 92 -7.38 -7.73 -5.54
N ARG A 93 -7.08 -7.55 -6.82
CA ARG A 93 -5.80 -7.03 -7.29
C ARG A 93 -5.87 -5.53 -7.53
N LEU A 94 -5.08 -4.75 -6.79
CA LEU A 94 -4.94 -3.31 -6.98
C LEU A 94 -3.77 -3.02 -7.91
N ILE A 95 -4.02 -2.30 -9.01
CA ILE A 95 -2.99 -1.60 -9.78
C ILE A 95 -3.10 -0.12 -9.49
N PHE A 96 -2.03 0.47 -8.96
CA PHE A 96 -1.94 1.89 -8.61
C PHE A 96 -0.86 2.57 -9.45
N ILE A 97 -1.28 3.54 -10.25
CA ILE A 97 -0.41 4.44 -11.00
C ILE A 97 -0.52 5.84 -10.39
N PHE A 98 0.60 6.33 -9.87
CA PHE A 98 0.77 7.70 -9.44
C PHE A 98 1.44 8.51 -10.55
N GLY A 99 0.84 9.64 -10.91
CA GLY A 99 1.35 10.59 -11.88
C GLY A 99 1.51 11.98 -11.28
N ARG A 100 2.53 12.72 -11.73
CA ARG A 100 2.74 14.12 -11.40
C ARG A 100 3.37 14.87 -12.56
N ASN A 101 3.02 16.15 -12.76
CA ASN A 101 3.65 17.00 -13.78
C ASN A 101 4.76 17.91 -13.23
N PHE A 102 5.13 17.76 -11.96
CA PHE A 102 6.15 18.55 -11.27
C PHE A 102 7.16 17.62 -10.60
N ALA A 103 8.37 18.13 -10.36
CA ALA A 103 9.45 17.37 -9.70
C ALA A 103 9.71 15.98 -10.34
N VAL A 104 9.49 15.86 -11.65
CA VAL A 104 9.71 14.63 -12.42
C VAL A 104 11.20 14.26 -12.51
N TRP A 105 12.09 15.24 -12.35
CA TRP A 105 13.54 15.03 -12.32
C TRP A 105 13.98 14.10 -11.18
N ILE A 106 13.21 14.03 -10.09
CA ILE A 106 13.49 13.15 -8.94
C ILE A 106 13.46 11.67 -9.37
N ASP A 107 12.66 11.31 -10.37
CA ASP A 107 12.52 9.92 -10.85
C ASP A 107 13.81 9.40 -11.50
N ARG A 108 14.77 10.29 -11.82
CA ARG A 108 16.12 9.91 -12.28
C ARG A 108 16.99 9.36 -11.15
N PHE A 109 16.76 9.78 -9.92
CA PHE A 109 17.58 9.44 -8.75
C PHE A 109 16.88 8.47 -7.80
N VAL A 110 15.56 8.54 -7.72
CA VAL A 110 14.78 7.69 -6.80
C VAL A 110 14.27 6.47 -7.57
N PRO A 111 14.77 5.26 -7.27
CA PRO A 111 14.32 4.04 -7.93
C PRO A 111 12.87 3.69 -7.57
N ARG A 112 12.17 3.05 -8.51
CA ARG A 112 10.74 2.72 -8.39
C ARG A 112 10.36 1.99 -7.09
N TRP A 113 11.20 1.07 -6.61
CA TRP A 113 10.92 0.31 -5.39
C TRP A 113 10.81 1.19 -4.14
N MET A 114 11.49 2.34 -4.09
CA MET A 114 11.37 3.28 -2.98
C MET A 114 10.00 3.94 -2.93
N TYR A 115 9.44 4.33 -4.10
CA TYR A 115 8.06 4.80 -4.18
C TYR A 115 7.07 3.72 -3.73
N HIS A 116 7.32 2.47 -4.10
CA HIS A 116 6.47 1.35 -3.71
C HIS A 116 6.51 1.07 -2.20
N ILE A 117 7.59 1.41 -1.48
CA ILE A 117 7.61 1.31 0.00
C ILE A 117 6.59 2.26 0.61
N SER A 118 6.55 3.51 0.16
CA SER A 118 5.57 4.48 0.63
C SER A 118 4.15 4.05 0.27
N GLN A 119 3.92 3.55 -0.93
CA GLN A 119 2.60 3.04 -1.35
C GLN A 119 2.17 1.83 -0.51
N ASN A 120 3.08 0.87 -0.25
CA ASN A 120 2.78 -0.25 0.63
C ASN A 120 2.41 0.21 2.04
N LEU A 121 3.09 1.23 2.56
CA LEU A 121 2.81 1.77 3.89
C LEU A 121 1.40 2.38 3.98
N VAL A 122 0.97 3.13 2.96
CA VAL A 122 -0.39 3.69 2.85
C VAL A 122 -1.45 2.58 2.72
N ILE A 123 -1.18 1.55 1.93
CA ILE A 123 -2.12 0.44 1.80
C ILE A 123 -2.22 -0.38 3.10
N ASP A 124 -1.10 -0.53 3.82
CA ASP A 124 -1.07 -1.24 5.10
C ASP A 124 -1.84 -0.52 6.22
N SER A 125 -1.97 0.81 6.18
CA SER A 125 -2.77 1.54 7.18
C SER A 125 -4.23 1.11 7.17
N ASP A 126 -4.79 0.86 5.99
CA ASP A 126 -6.21 0.53 5.85
C ASP A 126 -6.44 -0.99 5.87
N MET A 127 -5.43 -1.78 5.49
CA MET A 127 -5.58 -3.19 5.11
C MET A 127 -6.39 -4.04 6.09
N TYR A 128 -6.02 -4.02 7.36
CA TYR A 128 -6.68 -4.84 8.36
C TYR A 128 -8.08 -4.32 8.69
N LEU A 129 -8.27 -3.00 8.72
CA LEU A 129 -9.57 -2.41 9.02
C LEU A 129 -10.59 -2.79 7.94
N LEU A 130 -10.21 -2.61 6.68
CA LEU A 130 -11.07 -2.93 5.53
C LEU A 130 -11.37 -4.43 5.41
N HIS A 131 -10.41 -5.30 5.74
CA HIS A 131 -10.65 -6.74 5.80
C HIS A 131 -11.73 -7.11 6.83
N ILE A 132 -11.69 -6.52 8.01
CA ILE A 132 -12.68 -6.78 9.06
C ILE A 132 -14.03 -6.11 8.73
N GLU A 133 -14.00 -4.92 8.13
CA GLU A 133 -15.19 -4.22 7.64
C GLU A 133 -15.97 -5.07 6.65
N GLU A 134 -15.31 -5.68 5.66
CA GLU A 134 -15.96 -6.54 4.68
C GLU A 134 -16.72 -7.70 5.34
N LYS A 135 -16.12 -8.32 6.36
CA LYS A 135 -16.74 -9.44 7.08
C LYS A 135 -17.99 -9.02 7.82
N LYS A 136 -17.93 -7.91 8.55
CA LYS A 136 -19.09 -7.36 9.26
C LYS A 136 -20.20 -6.95 8.29
N LEU A 137 -19.84 -6.39 7.14
CA LEU A 137 -20.80 -6.05 6.11
C LEU A 137 -21.48 -7.29 5.54
N MET A 138 -20.72 -8.37 5.32
CA MET A 138 -21.30 -9.64 4.88
C MET A 138 -22.27 -10.27 5.89
N GLU A 139 -21.96 -10.21 7.18
CA GLU A 139 -22.85 -10.70 8.24
C GLU A 139 -24.22 -10.00 8.21
N THR A 140 -24.25 -8.73 7.81
CA THR A 140 -25.50 -7.94 7.69
C THR A 140 -26.15 -8.00 6.29
N GLY A 141 -25.38 -8.44 5.30
CA GLY A 141 -25.75 -8.50 3.88
C GLY A 141 -25.46 -7.20 3.13
N PHE A 142 -24.77 -7.30 1.98
CA PHE A 142 -24.37 -6.15 1.14
C PHE A 142 -25.54 -5.26 0.69
N SER A 143 -26.73 -5.82 0.52
CA SER A 143 -27.92 -5.07 0.11
C SER A 143 -28.43 -4.10 1.19
N ASN A 144 -28.06 -4.32 2.45
CA ASN A 144 -28.48 -3.56 3.63
C ASN A 144 -27.36 -2.64 4.15
N TRP A 145 -26.38 -2.30 3.32
CA TRP A 145 -25.23 -1.49 3.73
C TRP A 145 -25.63 -0.15 4.38
N GLU A 146 -26.75 0.45 3.98
CA GLU A 146 -27.29 1.70 4.55
C GLU A 146 -27.66 1.57 6.04
N ASN A 147 -27.93 0.34 6.52
CA ASN A 147 -28.22 0.06 7.93
C ASN A 147 -26.96 -0.11 8.78
N VAL A 148 -25.79 -0.27 8.15
CA VAL A 148 -24.50 -0.55 8.81
C VAL A 148 -23.55 0.66 8.70
N CYS A 149 -23.62 1.39 7.59
CA CYS A 149 -22.76 2.52 7.29
C CYS A 149 -23.56 3.82 7.33
N PHE A 150 -23.27 4.68 8.31
CA PHE A 150 -23.84 6.01 8.39
C PHE A 150 -23.03 6.98 7.51
N VAL A 151 -23.59 7.35 6.36
CA VAL A 151 -22.95 8.24 5.36
C VAL A 151 -23.77 9.52 5.12
N PRO A 152 -23.93 10.39 6.13
CA PRO A 152 -24.91 11.48 6.09
C PRO A 152 -24.41 12.73 5.34
N THR A 153 -23.13 12.81 4.98
CA THR A 153 -22.49 14.08 4.58
C THR A 153 -22.26 14.20 3.08
N LYS A 154 -22.07 15.44 2.61
CA LYS A 154 -21.66 15.69 1.22
C LYS A 154 -20.26 15.13 0.89
N SER A 155 -19.42 14.86 1.89
CA SER A 155 -18.14 14.20 1.65
C SER A 155 -18.27 12.71 1.32
N ASP A 156 -19.40 12.09 1.64
CA ASP A 156 -19.68 10.68 1.35
C ASP A 156 -20.25 10.48 -0.07
N ALA A 157 -20.46 11.56 -0.82
CA ALA A 157 -21.23 11.53 -2.07
C ALA A 157 -20.69 10.54 -3.11
N LYS A 158 -19.36 10.30 -3.16
CA LYS A 158 -18.76 9.31 -4.06
C LYS A 158 -19.09 7.87 -3.67
N VAL A 159 -19.00 7.55 -2.39
CA VAL A 159 -19.35 6.23 -1.85
C VAL A 159 -20.82 5.93 -2.12
N ILE A 160 -21.69 6.91 -1.82
CA ILE A 160 -23.13 6.82 -2.10
C ILE A 160 -23.40 6.62 -3.59
N ALA A 161 -22.73 7.40 -4.46
CA ALA A 161 -22.89 7.28 -5.91
C ALA A 161 -22.46 5.91 -6.42
N PHE A 162 -21.36 5.36 -5.90
CA PHE A 162 -20.88 4.03 -6.26
C PHE A 162 -21.86 2.93 -5.81
N ARG A 163 -22.31 2.93 -4.55
CA ARG A 163 -23.30 1.96 -4.05
C ARG A 163 -24.62 2.03 -4.83
N LYS A 164 -25.11 3.23 -5.14
CA LYS A 164 -26.30 3.42 -6.00
C LYS A 164 -26.07 2.91 -7.42
N TRP A 165 -24.90 3.18 -8.00
CA TRP A 165 -24.52 2.68 -9.32
C TRP A 165 -24.48 1.15 -9.34
N LEU A 166 -23.83 0.53 -8.35
CA LEU A 166 -23.69 -0.92 -8.20
C LEU A 166 -25.08 -1.57 -8.05
N LYS A 167 -25.95 -1.02 -7.18
CA LYS A 167 -27.33 -1.50 -7.02
C LYS A 167 -28.12 -1.42 -8.33
N LYS A 168 -28.02 -0.31 -9.05
CA LYS A 168 -28.79 -0.06 -10.27
C LYS A 168 -28.34 -0.90 -11.47
N TYR A 169 -27.04 -1.10 -11.65
CA TYR A 169 -26.48 -1.67 -12.88
C TYR A 169 -25.85 -3.06 -12.71
N SER A 170 -25.64 -3.54 -11.48
CA SER A 170 -25.09 -4.89 -11.21
C SER A 170 -25.81 -5.64 -10.08
N GLY A 171 -27.01 -5.22 -9.67
CA GLY A 171 -27.76 -5.90 -8.61
C GLY A 171 -27.16 -5.73 -7.20
N GLY A 172 -26.21 -4.81 -7.02
CA GLY A 172 -25.68 -4.44 -5.71
C GLY A 172 -24.41 -5.19 -5.27
N ARG A 173 -23.90 -6.11 -6.08
CA ARG A 173 -22.68 -6.89 -5.82
C ARG A 173 -22.00 -7.32 -7.12
N ILE A 174 -20.81 -7.88 -7.05
CA ILE A 174 -20.23 -8.64 -8.17
C ILE A 174 -21.00 -9.94 -8.38
N ASP A 175 -21.34 -10.22 -9.64
CA ASP A 175 -21.80 -11.54 -10.07
C ASP A 175 -20.60 -12.44 -10.38
N TRP A 176 -20.34 -13.40 -9.50
CA TRP A 176 -19.27 -14.40 -9.65
C TRP A 176 -19.66 -15.58 -10.53
N GLY A 177 -20.92 -15.63 -11.00
CA GLY A 177 -21.50 -16.77 -11.71
C GLY A 177 -21.29 -18.08 -10.94
N ASN A 178 -20.94 -19.14 -11.65
CA ASN A 178 -20.72 -20.47 -11.05
C ASN A 178 -19.27 -20.72 -10.62
N LYS A 179 -18.40 -19.70 -10.59
CA LYS A 179 -16.96 -19.89 -10.31
C LYS A 179 -16.62 -19.93 -8.82
N PHE A 180 -17.36 -19.21 -8.01
CA PHE A 180 -17.12 -19.09 -6.57
C PHE A 180 -18.45 -19.20 -5.84
N ASP A 181 -18.44 -19.84 -4.69
CA ASP A 181 -19.45 -19.50 -3.68
C ASP A 181 -19.17 -18.07 -3.21
N GLU A 182 -20.20 -17.29 -2.91
CA GLU A 182 -20.02 -15.88 -2.48
C GLU A 182 -19.47 -15.77 -1.04
N SER A 183 -18.90 -16.83 -0.49
CA SER A 183 -18.40 -16.85 0.88
C SER A 183 -17.02 -16.19 0.99
N LEU A 184 -16.76 -15.54 2.12
CA LEU A 184 -15.43 -14.99 2.38
C LEU A 184 -14.51 -16.03 3.00
N PRO A 185 -13.21 -16.02 2.64
CA PRO A 185 -12.24 -16.86 3.32
C PRO A 185 -12.14 -16.52 4.82
N PRO A 186 -11.72 -17.48 5.67
CA PRO A 186 -11.45 -17.22 7.07
C PRO A 186 -10.35 -16.15 7.23
N THR A 187 -10.38 -15.41 8.34
CA THR A 187 -9.38 -14.35 8.56
C THR A 187 -8.05 -15.03 8.90
N PRO A 188 -7.00 -14.82 8.09
CA PRO A 188 -5.69 -15.39 8.37
C PRO A 188 -5.04 -14.63 9.55
N PRO A 189 -3.95 -15.16 10.12
CA PRO A 189 -3.12 -14.41 11.05
C PRO A 189 -2.69 -13.06 10.45
N ARG A 190 -2.59 -12.02 11.29
CA ARG A 190 -2.28 -10.65 10.86
C ARG A 190 -1.02 -10.58 10.00
N GLU A 191 0.01 -11.34 10.35
CA GLU A 191 1.28 -11.38 9.61
C GLU A 191 1.09 -11.87 8.17
N GLN A 192 0.22 -12.86 7.96
CA GLN A 192 -0.11 -13.36 6.64
C GLN A 192 -1.00 -12.39 5.86
N LEU A 193 -1.97 -11.74 6.52
CA LEU A 193 -2.83 -10.73 5.90
C LEU A 193 -2.01 -9.54 5.36
N MET A 194 -0.98 -9.15 6.11
CA MET A 194 -0.13 -7.99 5.82
C MET A 194 1.15 -8.36 5.05
N ASP A 195 1.26 -9.59 4.55
CA ASP A 195 2.46 -10.07 3.86
C ASP A 195 2.66 -9.35 2.54
N ARG A 196 3.68 -8.48 2.49
CA ARG A 196 4.10 -7.73 1.29
C ARG A 196 4.89 -8.61 0.32
N TYR A 197 5.54 -9.66 0.82
CA TYR A 197 6.39 -10.52 0.00
C TYR A 197 5.55 -11.18 -1.09
N ARG A 198 4.50 -11.91 -0.68
CA ARG A 198 3.60 -12.62 -1.60
C ARG A 198 2.65 -11.69 -2.34
N SER A 199 2.08 -10.70 -1.65
CA SER A 199 1.07 -9.82 -2.27
C SER A 199 1.64 -8.85 -3.30
N HIS A 200 2.92 -8.49 -3.21
CA HIS A 200 3.54 -7.47 -4.07
C HIS A 200 4.92 -7.84 -4.57
N MET A 201 5.85 -8.15 -3.66
CA MET A 201 7.28 -8.17 -3.95
C MET A 201 7.64 -9.20 -5.02
N VAL A 202 7.15 -10.44 -4.90
CA VAL A 202 7.44 -11.53 -5.86
C VAL A 202 7.02 -11.20 -7.29
N ASN A 203 5.94 -10.42 -7.45
CA ASN A 203 5.36 -10.05 -8.74
C ASN A 203 5.89 -8.70 -9.26
N CYS A 204 6.70 -7.98 -8.48
CA CYS A 204 7.24 -6.68 -8.87
C CYS A 204 8.75 -6.78 -9.15
N SER A 205 9.14 -6.73 -10.43
CA SER A 205 10.56 -6.83 -10.83
C SER A 205 11.46 -5.80 -10.14
N SER A 206 10.98 -4.57 -9.93
CA SER A 206 11.75 -3.54 -9.23
C SER A 206 11.99 -3.86 -7.76
N CYS A 207 10.96 -4.29 -7.04
CA CYS A 207 11.06 -4.60 -5.61
C CYS A 207 11.80 -5.92 -5.38
N ASN A 208 11.59 -6.91 -6.24
CA ASN A 208 12.32 -8.18 -6.22
C ASN A 208 13.82 -7.99 -6.49
N GLY A 209 14.17 -7.16 -7.49
CA GLY A 209 15.57 -6.80 -7.74
C GLY A 209 16.22 -6.12 -6.53
N ALA A 210 15.54 -5.14 -5.93
CA ALA A 210 16.03 -4.47 -4.72
C ALA A 210 16.16 -5.43 -3.53
N TYR A 211 15.15 -6.28 -3.30
CA TYR A 211 15.18 -7.29 -2.24
C TYR A 211 16.37 -8.24 -2.37
N LYS A 212 16.62 -8.76 -3.58
CA LYS A 212 17.77 -9.64 -3.86
C LYS A 212 19.09 -8.90 -3.66
N GLY A 213 19.23 -7.70 -4.20
CA GLY A 213 20.45 -6.89 -4.09
C GLY A 213 20.78 -6.51 -2.65
N LEU A 214 19.80 -6.03 -1.88
CA LEU A 214 19.99 -5.68 -0.48
C LEU A 214 20.31 -6.92 0.37
N ASN A 215 19.70 -8.08 0.08
CA ASN A 215 20.08 -9.32 0.76
C ASN A 215 21.51 -9.77 0.41
N ALA A 216 21.96 -9.59 -0.84
CA ALA A 216 23.35 -9.87 -1.22
C ALA A 216 24.33 -8.95 -0.46
N VAL A 217 24.06 -7.64 -0.40
CA VAL A 217 24.86 -6.69 0.37
C VAL A 217 24.91 -7.07 1.84
N LYS A 218 23.78 -7.47 2.43
CA LYS A 218 23.72 -7.96 3.81
C LYS A 218 24.68 -9.13 4.04
N VAL A 219 24.71 -10.12 3.13
CA VAL A 219 25.62 -11.27 3.22
C VAL A 219 27.08 -10.83 3.07
N VAL A 220 27.38 -9.96 2.10
CA VAL A 220 28.75 -9.44 1.88
C VAL A 220 29.25 -8.72 3.13
N LEU A 221 28.43 -7.88 3.76
CA LEU A 221 28.78 -7.20 5.01
C LEU A 221 29.07 -8.19 6.15
N GLN A 222 28.31 -9.28 6.26
CA GLN A 222 28.54 -10.32 7.27
C GLN A 222 29.84 -11.08 7.03
N VAL A 223 30.10 -11.48 5.78
CA VAL A 223 31.34 -12.19 5.39
C VAL A 223 32.55 -11.29 5.62
N PHE A 224 32.48 -10.02 5.20
CA PHE A 224 33.57 -9.07 5.41
C PHE A 224 33.83 -8.84 6.90
N SER A 225 32.78 -8.69 7.71
CA SER A 225 32.92 -8.55 9.16
C SER A 225 33.63 -9.75 9.79
N GLY A 226 33.19 -10.97 9.47
CA GLY A 226 33.82 -12.21 9.98
C GLY A 226 35.28 -12.35 9.54
N ALA A 227 35.56 -12.07 8.26
CA ALA A 227 36.92 -12.11 7.72
C ALA A 227 37.84 -11.06 8.38
N ALA A 228 37.34 -9.84 8.60
CA ALA A 228 38.10 -8.79 9.26
C ALA A 228 38.42 -9.14 10.73
N VAL A 229 37.47 -9.72 11.47
CA VAL A 229 37.71 -10.23 12.84
C VAL A 229 38.74 -11.35 12.82
N ALA A 230 38.61 -12.32 11.91
CA ALA A 230 39.55 -13.44 11.79
C ALA A 230 40.97 -12.96 11.47
N MET A 231 41.11 -11.98 10.56
CA MET A 231 42.41 -11.38 10.25
C MET A 231 43.03 -10.70 11.46
N VAL A 232 42.28 -9.85 12.17
CA VAL A 232 42.77 -9.16 13.38
C VAL A 232 43.19 -10.15 14.47
N ALA A 233 42.46 -11.25 14.64
CA ALA A 233 42.77 -12.28 15.62
C ALA A 233 43.98 -13.15 15.24
N ALA A 234 44.17 -13.45 13.95
CA ALA A 234 45.25 -14.31 13.46
C ALA A 234 46.60 -13.58 13.31
N THR A 235 46.60 -12.27 13.06
CA THR A 235 47.85 -11.50 12.90
C THR A 235 48.57 -11.28 14.22
N LYS A 236 49.83 -11.73 14.31
CA LYS A 236 50.71 -11.46 15.45
C LYS A 236 51.00 -9.97 15.60
N GLN A 237 51.28 -9.54 16.83
CA GLN A 237 51.69 -8.15 17.12
C GLN A 237 52.95 -7.78 16.31
N GLY A 238 52.92 -6.63 15.65
CA GLY A 238 54.03 -6.11 14.85
C GLY A 238 53.96 -6.40 13.34
N ILE A 239 53.10 -7.32 12.88
CA ILE A 239 52.92 -7.61 11.44
C ILE A 239 52.09 -6.52 10.75
N ILE A 240 51.04 -6.05 11.42
CA ILE A 240 50.21 -4.94 10.96
C ILE A 240 50.35 -3.77 11.92
N SER A 241 50.28 -2.54 11.38
CA SER A 241 50.31 -1.34 12.20
C SER A 241 49.11 -1.33 13.17
N VAL A 242 49.29 -0.71 14.34
CA VAL A 242 48.20 -0.54 15.32
C VAL A 242 47.02 0.21 14.70
N ALA A 243 47.31 1.20 13.84
CA ALA A 243 46.28 1.93 13.10
C ALA A 243 45.47 1.01 12.19
N THR A 244 46.13 0.19 11.35
CA THR A 244 45.47 -0.77 10.45
C THR A 244 44.61 -1.77 11.22
N ARG A 245 45.12 -2.29 12.34
CA ARG A 245 44.39 -3.23 13.20
C ARG A 245 43.11 -2.60 13.75
N ASN A 246 43.21 -1.37 14.27
CA ASN A 246 42.07 -0.64 14.81
C ASN A 246 41.06 -0.29 13.71
N THR A 247 41.50 0.13 12.53
CA THR A 247 40.63 0.40 11.39
C THR A 247 39.87 -0.85 10.95
N LEU A 248 40.54 -2.01 10.86
CA LEU A 248 39.88 -3.28 10.52
C LEU A 248 38.85 -3.69 11.58
N ALA A 249 39.16 -3.52 12.86
CA ALA A 249 38.22 -3.82 13.95
C ALA A 249 36.97 -2.92 13.87
N VAL A 250 37.15 -1.62 13.67
CA VAL A 250 36.03 -0.67 13.49
C VAL A 250 35.20 -1.02 12.26
N ALA A 251 35.85 -1.29 11.13
CA ALA A 251 35.18 -1.68 9.90
C ALA A 251 34.38 -2.98 10.08
N ALA A 252 34.92 -3.96 10.81
CA ALA A 252 34.23 -5.21 11.10
C ALA A 252 32.94 -4.98 11.91
N VAL A 253 33.01 -4.14 12.95
CA VAL A 253 31.85 -3.77 13.77
C VAL A 253 30.81 -3.03 12.94
N LEU A 254 31.21 -2.02 12.16
CA LEU A 254 30.30 -1.26 11.29
C LEU A 254 29.62 -2.14 10.24
N CYS A 255 30.34 -3.09 9.63
CA CYS A 255 29.74 -4.02 8.68
C CYS A 255 28.75 -4.97 9.35
N TYR A 256 29.06 -5.47 10.55
CA TYR A 256 28.13 -6.31 11.30
C TYR A 256 26.85 -5.55 11.66
N VAL A 257 26.98 -4.35 12.24
CA VAL A 257 25.85 -3.48 12.60
C VAL A 257 25.04 -3.12 11.35
N GLY A 258 25.72 -2.74 10.26
CA GLY A 258 25.10 -2.45 8.98
C GLY A 258 24.31 -3.62 8.43
N SER A 259 24.82 -4.85 8.56
CA SER A 259 24.11 -6.07 8.13
C SER A 259 22.84 -6.32 8.95
N LYS A 260 22.89 -6.08 10.27
CA LYS A 260 21.74 -6.25 11.16
C LYS A 260 20.69 -5.17 10.91
N TRP A 261 21.10 -3.93 10.71
CA TRP A 261 20.21 -2.86 10.29
C TRP A 261 19.55 -3.21 8.95
N LEU A 262 20.33 -3.66 7.97
CA LEU A 262 19.82 -4.02 6.64
C LEU A 262 18.85 -5.19 6.69
N PHE A 263 19.07 -6.18 7.56
CA PHE A 263 18.11 -7.25 7.83
C PHE A 263 16.75 -6.70 8.27
N HIS A 264 16.73 -5.81 9.27
CA HIS A 264 15.48 -5.22 9.78
C HIS A 264 14.82 -4.31 8.75
N PHE A 265 15.61 -3.52 8.02
CA PHE A 265 15.13 -2.68 6.93
C PHE A 265 14.45 -3.52 5.84
N VAL A 266 15.12 -4.56 5.35
CA VAL A 266 14.59 -5.45 4.31
C VAL A 266 13.31 -6.12 4.79
N HIS A 267 13.31 -6.66 6.01
CA HIS A 267 12.12 -7.29 6.59
C HIS A 267 10.94 -6.31 6.65
N LYS A 268 11.16 -5.11 7.22
CA LYS A 268 10.12 -4.08 7.41
C LYS A 268 9.58 -3.55 6.08
N CYS A 269 10.44 -3.40 5.07
CA CYS A 269 10.05 -2.82 3.79
C CYS A 269 9.39 -3.84 2.86
N PHE A 270 9.88 -5.08 2.79
CA PHE A 270 9.52 -6.04 1.75
C PHE A 270 8.74 -7.25 2.23
N ASN A 271 8.75 -7.57 3.53
CA ASN A 271 8.06 -8.76 4.06
C ASN A 271 6.82 -8.36 4.84
N TYR A 272 6.99 -7.65 5.95
CA TYR A 272 5.90 -7.35 6.86
C TYR A 272 6.14 -6.05 7.62
N HIS A 273 5.09 -5.25 7.70
CA HIS A 273 5.01 -4.09 8.56
C HIS A 273 3.72 -4.16 9.37
N GLY A 274 3.85 -4.41 10.66
CA GLY A 274 2.70 -4.49 11.58
C GLY A 274 2.11 -3.12 11.88
N TYR A 275 1.52 -2.49 10.87
CA TYR A 275 0.83 -1.21 11.04
C TYR A 275 -0.28 -1.37 12.08
N ASN A 276 -0.32 -0.50 13.08
CA ASN A 276 -1.36 -0.51 14.09
C ASN A 276 -1.67 0.93 14.49
N HIS A 277 -2.94 1.33 14.33
CA HIS A 277 -3.43 2.66 14.68
C HIS A 277 -3.39 2.92 16.19
N ALA A 278 -3.47 1.89 17.04
CA ALA A 278 -3.51 2.06 18.50
C ALA A 278 -2.17 2.51 19.12
N PHE A 279 -1.07 2.40 18.38
CA PHE A 279 0.28 2.68 18.88
C PHE A 279 0.98 3.84 18.16
N LYS A 280 0.19 4.73 17.54
CA LYS A 280 0.68 5.88 16.77
C LYS A 280 0.20 7.20 17.34
#